data_AF-I0GML5-F1
#
_entry.id   AF-I0GML5-F1
#
_cell.length_a   1.000
_cell.length_b   1.000
_cell.length_c   1.000
_cell.angle_alpha   90.00
_cell.angle_beta   90.00
_cell.angle_gamma   90.00
#
_symmetry.space_group_name_H-M   'P 1'
#
loop_
_entity.id
_entity.type
_entity.pdbx_description
1 polymer ?
#
loop_
_entity_poly.entity_id
_entity_poly.type
_entity_poly.pdbx_seq_one_letter_code
_entity_poly.pdbx_strand_id
1 'polypeptide(L)'
;MVMVHVCYSLYDKNGHFSKILGTSMLSLLENASAPLTIHLLCFGKLSEPTLDRFRRLAGQYGQRLCLYDVSDWNSPVLPLMHPAWLEKFSPAAINRLFIWDILPPDVQRIIWLDADTIVNLDIVELWQEQTGANGFAAVVDNIVANLYGKESILAEDKDFDAKRYVNAGVVLMERARFCQPDWGNKIVRFMERYPHAWYCEQDILNYYYGQTGALLPERYNTLVGWQQVQHRETVEACIYHYSGSAYNFNFADVYTKLFFSYFVKTPWYDLDFLRRLCSVIPAVHDGRTLLLRSRYQLLEGRRKIAVGAAEHEAQIREVMQLADEESYLVFVPGKRQQAIDLAGLAGMRRDHVILLFDGSYADLADSLVQYGCREDVDFVNGAEFLTLAEGCPPHDEHAIFMQL
;
A
#
# COMPACT_ATOMS: atom_id res chain seq x y z
N MET A 1 -17.34 -6.95 32.26
CA MET A 1 -16.41 -6.37 31.28
C MET A 1 -17.13 -6.22 29.96
N VAL A 2 -16.88 -5.13 29.23
CA VAL A 2 -17.42 -4.94 27.88
C VAL A 2 -16.68 -5.89 26.94
N MET A 3 -17.41 -6.65 26.13
CA MET A 3 -16.84 -7.47 25.05
C MET A 3 -16.61 -6.56 23.84
N VAL A 4 -15.38 -6.50 23.33
CA VAL A 4 -15.04 -5.73 22.12
C VAL A 4 -15.11 -6.65 20.91
N HIS A 5 -15.86 -6.23 19.90
CA HIS A 5 -15.98 -6.99 18.65
C HIS A 5 -15.13 -6.33 17.57
N VAL A 6 -14.22 -7.11 16.98
CA VAL A 6 -13.34 -6.66 15.90
C VAL A 6 -13.56 -7.53 14.68
N CYS A 7 -13.68 -6.93 13.50
CA CYS A 7 -13.88 -7.64 12.24
C CYS A 7 -12.73 -7.38 11.28
N TYR A 8 -12.22 -8.47 10.70
CA TYR A 8 -11.26 -8.48 9.61
C TYR A 8 -11.87 -9.18 8.41
N SER A 9 -11.36 -8.90 7.21
CA SER A 9 -11.61 -9.73 6.04
C SER A 9 -10.32 -10.18 5.36
N LEU A 10 -10.36 -11.39 4.81
CA LEU A 10 -9.24 -12.03 4.17
C LEU A 10 -9.65 -12.63 2.84
N TYR A 11 -8.90 -12.30 1.80
CA TYR A 11 -8.83 -13.04 0.57
C TYR A 11 -7.36 -13.40 0.35
N ASP A 12 -7.05 -14.69 0.43
CA ASP A 12 -5.66 -15.13 0.36
C ASP A 12 -5.43 -16.14 -0.76
N LYS A 13 -5.68 -15.70 -2.00
CA LYS A 13 -5.53 -16.54 -3.21
C LYS A 13 -4.14 -17.17 -3.32
N ASN A 14 -3.11 -16.42 -2.93
CA ASN A 14 -1.71 -16.82 -3.09
C ASN A 14 -1.02 -17.21 -1.77
N GLY A 15 -1.72 -17.19 -0.62
CA GLY A 15 -1.13 -17.51 0.68
C GLY A 15 -0.24 -16.42 1.27
N HIS A 16 -0.29 -15.21 0.72
CA HIS A 16 0.62 -14.10 1.02
C HIS A 16 0.03 -13.10 2.01
N PHE A 17 -1.30 -12.99 2.11
CA PHE A 17 -1.97 -11.95 2.90
C PHE A 17 -2.33 -12.43 4.32
N SER A 18 -2.45 -13.74 4.53
CA SER A 18 -2.73 -14.29 5.86
C SER A 18 -1.63 -13.99 6.88
N LYS A 19 -0.36 -13.87 6.47
CA LYS A 19 0.75 -13.48 7.37
C LYS A 19 0.62 -12.03 7.85
N ILE A 20 0.12 -11.15 6.98
CA ILE A 20 -0.10 -9.74 7.29
C ILE A 20 -1.26 -9.62 8.28
N LEU A 21 -2.41 -10.23 7.96
CA LEU A 21 -3.55 -10.28 8.88
C LEU A 21 -3.18 -10.92 10.22
N GLY A 22 -2.44 -12.02 10.20
CA GLY A 22 -1.95 -12.69 11.41
C GLY A 22 -1.10 -11.78 12.28
N THR A 23 -0.30 -10.90 11.67
CA THR A 23 0.50 -9.89 12.40
C THR A 23 -0.39 -8.80 12.99
N SER A 24 -1.35 -8.28 12.22
CA SER A 24 -2.35 -7.33 12.73
C SER A 24 -3.12 -7.91 13.91
N MET A 25 -3.63 -9.13 13.76
CA MET A 25 -4.36 -9.83 14.81
C MET A 25 -3.50 -10.07 16.04
N LEU A 26 -2.24 -10.45 15.90
CA LEU A 26 -1.32 -10.58 17.04
C LEU A 26 -1.14 -9.24 17.77
N SER A 27 -0.90 -8.15 17.04
CA SER A 27 -0.74 -6.82 17.66
C SER A 27 -1.99 -6.37 18.42
N LEU A 28 -3.18 -6.65 17.89
CA LEU A 28 -4.45 -6.44 18.57
C LEU A 28 -4.54 -7.28 19.86
N LEU A 29 -4.20 -8.56 19.78
CA LEU A 29 -4.29 -9.50 20.91
C LEU A 29 -3.33 -9.14 22.05
N GLU A 30 -2.12 -8.66 21.75
CA GLU A 30 -1.14 -8.28 22.76
C GLU A 30 -1.45 -6.96 23.48
N ASN A 31 -2.16 -6.04 22.82
CA ASN A 31 -2.41 -4.70 23.38
C ASN A 31 -3.82 -4.52 23.95
N ALA A 32 -4.76 -5.44 23.71
CA ALA A 32 -6.13 -5.31 24.20
C ALA A 32 -6.24 -5.59 25.71
N SER A 33 -6.83 -4.66 26.46
CA SER A 33 -7.10 -4.86 27.91
C SER A 33 -8.45 -5.54 28.21
N ALA A 34 -9.30 -5.71 27.19
CA ALA A 34 -10.63 -6.31 27.30
C ALA A 34 -10.77 -7.60 26.47
N PRO A 35 -11.73 -8.49 26.83
CA PRO A 35 -12.08 -9.63 26.02
C PRO A 35 -12.48 -9.24 24.60
N LEU A 36 -11.97 -9.99 23.64
CA LEU A 36 -12.19 -9.81 22.21
C LEU A 36 -13.04 -10.95 21.65
N THR A 37 -13.98 -10.59 20.78
CA THR A 37 -14.50 -11.51 19.76
C THR A 37 -14.02 -11.03 18.41
N ILE A 38 -13.19 -11.85 17.76
CA ILE A 38 -12.64 -11.59 16.44
C ILE A 38 -13.53 -12.27 15.42
N HIS A 39 -14.06 -11.49 14.48
CA HIS A 39 -14.83 -11.96 13.33
C HIS A 39 -13.92 -11.92 12.10
N LEU A 40 -13.68 -13.07 11.47
CA LEU A 40 -12.83 -13.16 10.29
C LEU A 40 -13.68 -13.61 9.09
N LEU A 41 -13.88 -12.68 8.15
CA LEU A 41 -14.62 -12.91 6.91
C LEU A 41 -13.67 -13.43 5.83
N CYS A 42 -13.79 -14.72 5.51
CA CYS A 42 -12.93 -15.42 4.57
C CYS A 42 -13.59 -15.47 3.19
N PHE A 43 -13.01 -14.77 2.23
CA PHE A 43 -13.40 -14.86 0.83
C PHE A 43 -12.54 -15.91 0.12
N GLY A 44 -13.19 -16.85 -0.56
CA GLY A 44 -12.52 -18.01 -1.15
C GLY A 44 -12.19 -19.09 -0.10
N LYS A 45 -11.95 -20.30 -0.60
CA LYS A 45 -11.61 -21.44 0.25
C LYS A 45 -10.17 -21.33 0.77
N LEU A 46 -10.02 -20.78 1.98
CA LEU A 46 -8.75 -20.81 2.69
C LEU A 46 -8.36 -22.25 3.05
N SER A 47 -7.05 -22.52 3.09
CA SER A 47 -6.54 -23.84 3.46
C SER A 47 -6.71 -24.09 4.97
N GLU A 48 -7.01 -25.33 5.37
CA GLU A 48 -7.09 -25.69 6.80
C GLU A 48 -5.82 -25.34 7.59
N PRO A 49 -4.58 -25.52 7.07
CA PRO A 49 -3.38 -25.04 7.76
C PRO A 49 -3.40 -23.53 8.06
N THR A 50 -3.97 -22.71 7.16
CA THR A 50 -4.10 -21.26 7.38
C THR A 50 -5.13 -20.97 8.47
N LEU A 51 -6.29 -21.63 8.43
CA LEU A 51 -7.32 -21.48 9.45
C LEU A 51 -6.82 -21.95 10.83
N ASP A 52 -6.05 -23.04 10.88
CA ASP A 52 -5.43 -23.53 12.12
C ASP A 52 -4.44 -22.51 12.71
N ARG A 53 -3.65 -21.82 11.88
CA ARG A 53 -2.78 -20.73 12.35
C ARG A 53 -3.58 -19.63 13.06
N PHE A 54 -4.70 -19.18 12.49
CA PHE A 54 -5.57 -18.19 13.14
C PHE A 54 -6.22 -18.71 14.43
N ARG A 55 -6.73 -19.96 14.43
CA ARG A 55 -7.31 -20.59 15.62
C ARG A 55 -6.29 -20.70 16.76
N ARG A 56 -5.06 -21.12 16.46
CA ARG A 56 -3.97 -21.19 17.42
C ARG A 56 -3.61 -19.81 17.96
N LEU A 57 -3.52 -18.81 17.08
CA LEU A 57 -3.21 -17.44 17.47
C LEU A 57 -4.27 -16.89 18.43
N ALA A 58 -5.57 -16.99 18.12
CA ALA A 58 -6.63 -16.57 19.05
C ALA A 58 -6.61 -17.37 20.36
N GLY A 59 -6.41 -18.69 20.27
CA GLY A 59 -6.41 -19.61 21.40
C GLY A 59 -5.27 -19.35 22.38
N GLN A 60 -4.08 -18.96 21.90
CA GLN A 60 -2.93 -18.58 22.75
C GLN A 60 -3.24 -17.42 23.69
N TYR A 61 -4.14 -16.52 23.28
CA TYR A 61 -4.57 -15.37 24.06
C TYR A 61 -5.94 -15.58 24.75
N GLY A 62 -6.51 -16.79 24.66
CA GLY A 62 -7.82 -17.11 25.23
C GLY A 62 -8.98 -16.32 24.61
N GLN A 63 -8.82 -15.79 23.40
CA GLN A 63 -9.83 -14.95 22.73
C GLN A 63 -10.69 -15.77 21.77
N ARG A 64 -11.91 -15.28 21.53
CA ARG A 64 -12.86 -15.96 20.64
C ARG A 64 -12.59 -15.57 19.19
N LEU A 65 -12.48 -16.57 18.31
CA LEU A 65 -12.43 -16.41 16.86
C LEU A 65 -13.69 -17.00 16.20
N CYS A 66 -14.40 -16.19 15.44
CA CYS A 66 -15.54 -16.57 14.62
C CYS A 66 -15.12 -16.51 13.15
N LEU A 67 -15.18 -17.64 12.44
CA LEU A 67 -14.83 -17.74 11.03
C LEU A 67 -16.11 -17.72 10.18
N TYR A 68 -16.13 -16.90 9.14
CA TYR A 68 -17.25 -16.79 8.21
C TYR A 68 -16.75 -17.10 6.80
N ASP A 69 -17.26 -18.15 6.18
CA ASP A 69 -17.06 -18.36 4.75
C ASP A 69 -18.03 -17.45 3.99
N VAL A 70 -17.49 -16.46 3.28
CA VAL A 70 -18.25 -15.53 2.45
C VAL A 70 -18.00 -15.77 0.96
N SER A 71 -17.48 -16.95 0.60
CA SER A 71 -17.26 -17.34 -0.81
C SER A 71 -18.57 -17.51 -1.56
N ASP A 72 -19.58 -18.09 -0.90
CA ASP A 72 -20.93 -18.28 -1.44
C ASP A 72 -21.80 -17.04 -1.22
N TRP A 73 -21.25 -15.97 -0.63
CA TRP A 73 -21.95 -14.71 -0.47
C TRP A 73 -22.18 -14.10 -1.86
N ASN A 74 -23.39 -14.27 -2.38
CA ASN A 74 -23.79 -13.77 -3.68
C ASN A 74 -24.11 -12.27 -3.59
N SER A 75 -23.09 -11.44 -3.32
CA SER A 75 -23.25 -10.00 -3.33
C SER A 75 -23.66 -9.56 -4.73
N PRO A 76 -24.80 -8.86 -4.89
CA PRO A 76 -25.24 -8.37 -6.19
C PRO A 76 -24.25 -7.35 -6.78
N VAL A 77 -23.31 -6.86 -5.97
CA VAL A 77 -22.30 -5.86 -6.35
C VAL A 77 -21.08 -6.48 -7.01
N LEU A 78 -20.69 -7.72 -6.66
CA LEU A 78 -19.49 -8.36 -7.21
C LEU A 78 -19.48 -8.41 -8.75
N PRO A 79 -20.57 -8.84 -9.43
CA PRO A 79 -20.61 -8.87 -10.90
C PRO A 79 -20.59 -7.48 -11.57
N LEU A 80 -20.85 -6.43 -10.80
CA LEU A 80 -20.97 -5.05 -11.29
C LEU A 80 -19.68 -4.25 -11.07
N MET A 81 -18.69 -4.84 -10.38
CA MET A 81 -17.40 -4.19 -10.15
C MET A 81 -16.66 -4.01 -11.48
N HIS A 82 -16.14 -2.79 -11.69
CA HIS A 82 -15.33 -2.50 -12.86
C HIS A 82 -14.04 -3.36 -12.85
N PRO A 83 -13.58 -3.92 -13.99
CA PRO A 83 -12.39 -4.78 -14.03
C PRO A 83 -11.14 -4.12 -13.42
N ALA A 84 -10.94 -2.83 -13.66
CA ALA A 84 -9.82 -2.06 -13.08
C ALA A 84 -9.83 -2.01 -11.53
N TRP A 85 -10.98 -2.24 -10.88
CA TRP A 85 -11.05 -2.36 -9.42
C TRP A 85 -10.61 -3.74 -8.96
N LEU A 86 -11.02 -4.79 -9.67
CA LEU A 86 -10.63 -6.17 -9.38
C LEU A 86 -9.13 -6.42 -9.60
N GLU A 87 -8.48 -5.59 -10.41
CA GLU A 87 -7.01 -5.57 -10.57
C GLU A 87 -6.30 -4.90 -9.39
N LYS A 88 -6.93 -3.90 -8.73
CA LYS A 88 -6.31 -3.08 -7.68
C LYS A 88 -6.65 -3.52 -6.26
N PHE A 89 -7.89 -3.97 -6.05
CA PHE A 89 -8.43 -4.26 -4.74
C PHE A 89 -8.95 -5.68 -4.67
N SER A 90 -8.74 -6.29 -3.52
CA SER A 90 -9.24 -7.62 -3.25
C SER A 90 -10.78 -7.61 -3.13
N PRO A 91 -11.47 -8.66 -3.60
CA PRO A 91 -12.88 -8.90 -3.27
C PRO A 91 -13.17 -8.92 -1.75
N ALA A 92 -12.17 -9.17 -0.90
CA ALA A 92 -12.36 -9.05 0.55
C ALA A 92 -12.71 -7.63 1.01
N ALA A 93 -12.25 -6.61 0.29
CA ALA A 93 -12.41 -5.22 0.68
C ALA A 93 -13.88 -4.79 0.70
N ILE A 94 -14.71 -5.30 -0.22
CA ILE A 94 -16.13 -5.00 -0.30
C ILE A 94 -16.98 -5.64 0.81
N ASN A 95 -16.45 -6.64 1.53
CA ASN A 95 -17.21 -7.32 2.59
C ASN A 95 -17.61 -6.35 3.72
N ARG A 96 -16.84 -5.28 3.92
CA ARG A 96 -17.16 -4.23 4.89
C ARG A 96 -18.48 -3.54 4.60
N LEU A 97 -18.87 -3.43 3.33
CA LEU A 97 -20.15 -2.84 2.92
C LEU A 97 -21.35 -3.68 3.36
N PHE A 98 -21.16 -4.99 3.50
CA PHE A 98 -22.22 -5.96 3.82
C PHE A 98 -22.06 -6.57 5.21
N ILE A 99 -21.22 -5.96 6.05
CA ILE A 99 -20.85 -6.52 7.35
C ILE A 99 -22.06 -6.89 8.23
N TRP A 100 -23.12 -6.08 8.19
CA TRP A 100 -24.32 -6.32 9.01
C TRP A 100 -25.22 -7.41 8.47
N ASP A 101 -25.14 -7.72 7.18
CA ASP A 101 -25.85 -8.85 6.58
C ASP A 101 -25.11 -10.16 6.89
N ILE A 102 -23.79 -10.10 7.10
CA ILE A 102 -22.92 -11.26 7.38
C ILE A 102 -22.87 -11.59 8.88
N LEU A 103 -22.74 -10.58 9.74
CA LEU A 103 -22.54 -10.78 11.18
C LEU A 103 -23.83 -11.17 11.90
N PRO A 104 -23.74 -11.98 12.97
CA PRO A 104 -24.87 -12.35 13.82
C PRO A 104 -25.68 -11.13 14.30
N PRO A 105 -27.03 -11.20 14.33
CA PRO A 105 -27.88 -10.06 14.69
C PRO A 105 -27.64 -9.47 16.08
N ASP A 106 -27.04 -10.20 17.01
CA ASP A 106 -26.68 -9.75 18.36
C ASP A 106 -25.43 -8.84 18.38
N VAL A 107 -24.61 -8.85 17.33
CA VAL A 107 -23.49 -7.91 17.19
C VAL A 107 -24.03 -6.54 16.79
N GLN A 108 -24.02 -5.59 17.74
CA GLN A 108 -24.58 -4.23 17.54
C GLN A 108 -23.53 -3.15 17.26
N ARG A 109 -22.27 -3.40 17.62
CA ARG A 109 -21.13 -2.50 17.41
C ARG A 109 -19.93 -3.33 16.96
N ILE A 110 -19.12 -2.79 16.06
CA ILE A 110 -17.95 -3.46 15.53
C ILE A 110 -16.85 -2.44 15.22
N ILE A 111 -15.60 -2.81 15.47
CA ILE A 111 -14.45 -2.14 14.87
C ILE A 111 -14.04 -2.96 13.65
N TRP A 112 -14.12 -2.36 12.46
CA TRP A 112 -13.49 -2.91 11.26
C TRP A 112 -12.00 -2.55 11.26
N LEU A 113 -11.16 -3.53 10.95
CA LEU A 113 -9.74 -3.35 10.69
C LEU A 113 -9.35 -3.99 9.36
N ASP A 114 -8.62 -3.26 8.53
CA ASP A 114 -7.90 -3.83 7.39
C ASP A 114 -6.74 -4.71 7.90
N ALA A 115 -6.41 -5.72 7.10
CA ALA A 115 -5.45 -6.76 7.50
C ALA A 115 -4.03 -6.22 7.67
N ASP A 116 -3.70 -5.13 7.00
CA ASP A 116 -2.42 -4.42 6.97
C ASP A 116 -2.34 -3.33 8.05
N THR A 117 -2.93 -3.57 9.22
CA THR A 117 -2.81 -2.70 10.38
C THR A 117 -1.89 -3.30 11.46
N ILE A 118 -1.32 -2.45 12.31
CA ILE A 118 -0.65 -2.82 13.55
C ILE A 118 -1.28 -2.00 14.67
N VAL A 119 -1.99 -2.68 15.57
CA VAL A 119 -2.68 -2.09 16.71
C VAL A 119 -1.67 -1.94 17.84
N ASN A 120 -1.01 -0.78 17.94
CA ASN A 120 -0.04 -0.43 18.99
C ASN A 120 -0.65 0.47 20.07
N LEU A 121 -1.93 0.24 20.41
CA LEU A 121 -2.66 0.90 21.49
C LEU A 121 -3.71 -0.05 22.07
N ASP A 122 -4.33 0.31 23.19
CA ASP A 122 -5.46 -0.46 23.72
C ASP A 122 -6.72 -0.19 22.89
N ILE A 123 -7.18 -1.20 22.15
CA ILE A 123 -8.34 -1.09 21.25
C ILE A 123 -9.64 -0.68 21.95
N VAL A 124 -9.71 -0.83 23.27
CA VAL A 124 -10.82 -0.36 24.09
C VAL A 124 -11.00 1.15 23.97
N GLU A 125 -9.92 1.91 23.79
CA GLU A 125 -9.97 3.36 23.59
C GLU A 125 -10.81 3.71 22.35
N LEU A 126 -10.54 3.05 21.21
CA LEU A 126 -11.34 3.20 19.99
C LEU A 126 -12.77 2.70 20.18
N TRP A 127 -12.97 1.59 20.89
CA TRP A 127 -14.31 1.04 21.11
C TRP A 127 -15.24 2.00 21.89
N GLN A 128 -14.67 2.85 22.74
CA GLN A 128 -15.39 3.83 23.56
C GLN A 128 -15.73 5.12 22.82
N GLU A 129 -15.14 5.35 21.65
CA GLU A 129 -15.44 6.52 20.82
C GLU A 129 -16.92 6.55 20.39
N GLN A 130 -17.38 7.75 20.04
CA GLN A 130 -18.74 7.96 19.56
C GLN A 130 -18.78 7.88 18.04
N THR A 131 -19.83 7.22 17.52
CA THR A 131 -20.17 7.27 16.11
C THR A 131 -20.96 8.53 15.77
N GLY A 132 -21.00 8.88 14.48
CA GLY A 132 -21.95 9.87 13.98
C GLY A 132 -23.40 9.41 14.15
N ALA A 133 -24.36 10.28 13.84
CA ALA A 133 -25.79 9.93 13.87
C ALA A 133 -26.12 8.77 12.91
N ASN A 134 -25.29 8.57 11.90
CA ASN A 134 -25.35 7.47 10.92
C ASN A 134 -24.61 6.20 11.37
N GLY A 135 -24.12 6.14 12.61
CA GLY A 135 -23.46 4.94 13.15
C GLY A 135 -22.07 4.69 12.59
N PHE A 136 -21.43 5.69 11.98
CA PHE A 136 -20.11 5.56 11.36
C PHE A 136 -19.11 6.54 11.99
N ALA A 137 -17.90 6.05 12.27
CA ALA A 137 -16.76 6.89 12.60
C ALA A 137 -15.48 6.35 11.95
N ALA A 138 -14.68 7.24 11.40
CA ALA A 138 -13.42 6.91 10.75
C ALA A 138 -12.46 8.11 10.80
N VAL A 139 -11.19 7.86 10.48
CA VAL A 139 -10.15 8.89 10.45
C VAL A 139 -10.07 9.51 9.07
N VAL A 140 -9.84 10.83 9.00
CA VAL A 140 -9.61 11.54 7.73
C VAL A 140 -8.40 10.94 7.00
N ASP A 141 -8.57 10.61 5.72
CA ASP A 141 -7.46 10.18 4.89
C ASP A 141 -6.64 11.41 4.48
N ASN A 142 -5.56 11.68 5.21
CA ASN A 142 -4.73 12.86 4.97
C ASN A 142 -4.05 12.86 3.59
N ILE A 143 -3.87 11.69 2.95
CA ILE A 143 -3.31 11.62 1.61
C ILE A 143 -4.38 12.06 0.61
N VAL A 144 -5.57 11.45 0.65
CA VAL A 144 -6.65 11.81 -0.27
C VAL A 144 -7.13 13.23 -0.02
N ALA A 145 -7.38 13.63 1.22
CA ALA A 145 -7.92 14.94 1.56
C ALA A 145 -6.97 16.09 1.16
N ASN A 146 -5.65 15.92 1.32
CA ASN A 146 -4.69 17.00 1.07
C ASN A 146 -4.06 16.97 -0.33
N LEU A 147 -3.79 15.79 -0.88
CA LEU A 147 -3.06 15.65 -2.15
C LEU A 147 -4.01 15.44 -3.34
N TYR A 148 -5.10 14.70 -3.13
CA TYR A 148 -5.99 14.28 -4.22
C TYR A 148 -7.43 14.81 -4.09
N GLY A 149 -7.70 15.68 -3.10
CA GLY A 149 -9.07 16.07 -2.75
C GLY A 149 -9.82 16.81 -3.88
N LYS A 150 -9.10 17.42 -4.82
CA LYS A 150 -9.66 18.05 -6.03
C LYS A 150 -9.82 17.08 -7.21
N GLU A 151 -9.18 15.92 -7.15
CA GLU A 151 -9.18 14.88 -8.20
C GLU A 151 -10.04 13.67 -7.82
N SER A 152 -10.50 13.59 -6.55
CA SER A 152 -11.51 12.62 -6.16
C SER A 152 -12.76 12.82 -7.02
N ILE A 153 -13.25 11.74 -7.62
CA ILE A 153 -14.47 11.76 -8.44
C ILE A 153 -15.69 12.26 -7.65
N LEU A 154 -15.65 12.14 -6.32
CA LEU A 154 -16.71 12.60 -5.43
C LEU A 154 -16.76 14.14 -5.33
N ALA A 155 -15.66 14.83 -5.62
CA ALA A 155 -15.61 16.30 -5.61
C ALA A 155 -16.42 16.93 -6.76
N GLU A 156 -16.91 16.14 -7.72
CA GLU A 156 -17.92 16.59 -8.70
C GLU A 156 -19.25 16.92 -8.03
N ASP A 157 -19.55 16.30 -6.89
CA ASP A 157 -20.72 16.61 -6.09
C ASP A 157 -20.44 17.85 -5.23
N LYS A 158 -21.19 18.93 -5.46
CA LYS A 158 -20.94 20.25 -4.83
C LYS A 158 -21.12 20.24 -3.32
N ASP A 159 -21.86 19.27 -2.79
CA ASP A 159 -22.11 19.12 -1.37
C ASP A 159 -21.06 18.22 -0.68
N PHE A 160 -20.10 17.66 -1.44
CA PHE A 160 -19.04 16.82 -0.91
C PHE A 160 -17.86 17.66 -0.40
N ASP A 161 -17.56 17.58 0.90
CA ASP A 161 -16.35 18.15 1.47
C ASP A 161 -15.20 17.14 1.46
N ALA A 162 -14.24 17.34 0.55
CA ALA A 162 -13.05 16.51 0.44
C ALA A 162 -12.19 16.49 1.71
N LYS A 163 -12.28 17.51 2.57
CA LYS A 163 -11.56 17.53 3.87
C LYS A 163 -12.13 16.54 4.89
N ARG A 164 -13.34 16.03 4.63
CA ARG A 164 -14.00 15.00 5.42
C ARG A 164 -13.85 13.61 4.80
N TYR A 165 -13.08 13.48 3.73
CA TYR A 165 -12.81 12.18 3.12
C TYR A 165 -12.02 11.32 4.13
N VAL A 166 -12.59 10.18 4.51
CA VAL A 166 -12.03 9.26 5.50
C VAL A 166 -11.40 8.02 4.85
N ASN A 167 -10.41 7.46 5.54
CA ASN A 167 -9.84 6.17 5.19
C ASN A 167 -10.76 5.04 5.71
N ALA A 168 -10.99 4.01 4.91
CA ALA A 168 -11.89 2.91 5.25
C ALA A 168 -11.22 1.78 6.05
N GLY A 169 -9.90 1.83 6.26
CA GLY A 169 -9.15 0.72 6.86
C GLY A 169 -9.31 0.56 8.37
N VAL A 170 -9.75 1.60 9.07
CA VAL A 170 -10.17 1.51 10.47
C VAL A 170 -11.47 2.27 10.65
N VAL A 171 -12.54 1.55 10.98
CA VAL A 171 -13.88 2.13 11.09
C VAL A 171 -14.60 1.58 12.31
N LEU A 172 -15.18 2.46 13.11
CA LEU A 172 -16.14 2.10 14.15
C LEU A 172 -17.55 2.18 13.57
N MET A 173 -18.31 1.09 13.66
CA MET A 173 -19.66 1.01 13.11
C MET A 173 -20.69 0.55 14.17
N GLU A 174 -21.90 1.10 14.08
CA GLU A 174 -23.07 0.70 14.87
C GLU A 174 -24.23 0.24 13.99
N ARG A 175 -24.68 -1.00 14.18
CA ARG A 175 -25.69 -1.67 13.34
C ARG A 175 -26.96 -0.85 13.19
N ALA A 176 -27.53 -0.42 14.32
CA ALA A 176 -28.85 0.23 14.35
C ALA A 176 -28.91 1.54 13.53
N ARG A 177 -27.77 2.21 13.33
CA ARG A 177 -27.69 3.51 12.65
C ARG A 177 -27.08 3.41 11.25
N PHE A 178 -26.25 2.38 11.02
CA PHE A 178 -25.60 2.16 9.72
C PHE A 178 -26.57 1.60 8.67
N CYS A 179 -27.53 0.76 9.05
CA CYS A 179 -28.40 0.11 8.06
C CYS A 179 -29.27 1.10 7.28
N GLN A 180 -29.05 1.15 5.96
CA GLN A 180 -29.84 1.91 5.00
C GLN A 180 -30.90 1.01 4.36
N PRO A 181 -32.15 1.46 4.18
CA PRO A 181 -33.09 0.79 3.30
C PRO A 181 -32.49 0.71 1.89
N ASP A 182 -32.65 -0.45 1.26
CA ASP A 182 -32.25 -0.69 -0.13
C ASP A 182 -30.73 -0.55 -0.39
N TRP A 183 -29.90 -0.92 0.60
CA TRP A 183 -28.46 -0.70 0.59
C TRP A 183 -27.73 -1.29 -0.64
N GLY A 184 -28.06 -2.53 -1.02
CA GLY A 184 -27.48 -3.16 -2.21
C GLY A 184 -27.69 -2.34 -3.48
N ASN A 185 -28.93 -1.89 -3.74
CA ASN A 185 -29.24 -1.06 -4.90
C ASN A 185 -28.62 0.34 -4.84
N LYS A 186 -28.43 0.91 -3.64
CA LYS A 186 -27.67 2.16 -3.46
C LYS A 186 -26.22 2.01 -3.90
N ILE A 187 -25.58 0.90 -3.57
CA ILE A 187 -24.22 0.61 -4.03
C ILE A 187 -24.19 0.47 -5.56
N VAL A 188 -25.13 -0.27 -6.14
CA VAL A 188 -25.25 -0.40 -7.61
C VAL A 188 -25.33 0.96 -8.29
N ARG A 189 -26.27 1.82 -7.87
CA ARG A 189 -26.43 3.15 -8.45
C ARG A 189 -25.20 4.04 -8.28
N PHE A 190 -24.47 3.89 -7.18
CA PHE A 190 -23.22 4.61 -6.98
C PHE A 190 -22.18 4.17 -8.02
N MET A 191 -21.99 2.86 -8.22
CA MET A 191 -21.03 2.35 -9.20
C MET A 191 -21.41 2.72 -10.64
N GLU A 192 -22.71 2.73 -10.97
CA GLU A 192 -23.21 3.20 -12.27
C GLU A 192 -22.94 4.70 -12.48
N ARG A 193 -23.09 5.51 -11.43
CA ARG A 193 -22.84 6.96 -11.48
C ARG A 193 -21.35 7.29 -11.53
N TYR A 194 -20.52 6.53 -10.84
CA TYR A 194 -19.08 6.77 -10.67
C TYR A 194 -18.25 5.52 -11.06
N PRO A 195 -18.29 5.08 -12.33
CA PRO A 195 -17.62 3.84 -12.77
C PRO A 195 -16.09 3.91 -12.67
N HIS A 196 -15.53 5.11 -12.52
CA HIS A 196 -14.10 5.37 -12.39
C HIS A 196 -13.68 5.79 -10.96
N ALA A 197 -14.53 5.55 -9.95
CA ALA A 197 -14.17 5.78 -8.56
C ALA A 197 -12.91 4.98 -8.18
N TRP A 198 -11.81 5.67 -7.88
CA TRP A 198 -10.49 5.04 -7.78
C TRP A 198 -10.29 4.23 -6.51
N TYR A 199 -11.06 4.50 -5.45
CA TYR A 199 -10.92 3.85 -4.15
C TYR A 199 -12.11 2.95 -3.80
N CYS A 200 -12.89 2.55 -4.82
CA CYS A 200 -13.90 1.48 -4.74
C CYS A 200 -14.85 1.62 -3.54
N GLU A 201 -14.80 0.70 -2.57
CA GLU A 201 -15.69 0.68 -1.41
C GLU A 201 -15.45 1.85 -0.45
N GLN A 202 -14.24 2.40 -0.42
CA GLN A 202 -13.94 3.58 0.37
C GLN A 202 -14.67 4.81 -0.19
N ASP A 203 -14.77 4.94 -1.52
CA ASP A 203 -15.54 6.02 -2.15
C ASP A 203 -17.04 5.86 -1.86
N ILE A 204 -17.57 4.63 -1.90
CA ILE A 204 -18.95 4.32 -1.52
C ILE A 204 -19.23 4.73 -0.06
N LEU A 205 -18.35 4.35 0.87
CA LEU A 205 -18.49 4.70 2.29
C LEU A 205 -18.41 6.22 2.50
N ASN A 206 -17.51 6.91 1.80
CA ASN A 206 -17.38 8.36 1.89
C ASN A 206 -18.62 9.09 1.36
N TYR A 207 -19.18 8.61 0.25
CA TYR A 207 -20.38 9.19 -0.35
C TYR A 207 -21.61 9.06 0.56
N TYR A 208 -21.81 7.88 1.17
CA TYR A 208 -23.00 7.64 2.00
C TYR A 208 -22.85 7.99 3.49
N TYR A 209 -21.64 7.87 4.05
CA TYR A 209 -21.41 8.02 5.49
C TYR A 209 -20.33 9.04 5.86
N GLY A 210 -19.26 9.19 5.07
CA GLY A 210 -18.11 10.02 5.43
C GLY A 210 -18.48 11.47 5.77
N GLN A 211 -19.39 12.06 4.99
CA GLN A 211 -19.81 13.45 5.19
C GLN A 211 -20.52 13.70 6.54
N THR A 212 -21.30 12.73 7.03
CA THR A 212 -22.11 12.86 8.28
C THR A 212 -21.60 12.01 9.44
N GLY A 213 -20.57 11.21 9.22
CA GLY A 213 -19.92 10.39 10.23
C GLY A 213 -19.10 11.21 11.22
N ALA A 214 -18.80 10.60 12.35
CA ALA A 214 -17.85 11.16 13.30
C ALA A 214 -16.42 11.03 12.76
N LEU A 215 -15.62 12.07 12.95
CA LEU A 215 -14.20 12.03 12.61
C LEU A 215 -13.40 11.61 13.83
N LEU A 216 -12.64 10.53 13.67
CA LEU A 216 -11.79 9.98 14.72
C LEU A 216 -10.40 10.65 14.71
N PRO A 217 -9.71 10.73 15.86
CA PRO A 217 -8.31 11.13 15.95
C PRO A 217 -7.38 10.30 15.03
N GLU A 218 -6.37 10.96 14.44
CA GLU A 218 -5.39 10.34 13.52
C GLU A 218 -4.72 9.08 14.08
N ARG A 219 -4.50 9.05 15.40
CA ARG A 219 -3.88 7.90 16.09
C ARG A 219 -4.63 6.58 15.90
N TYR A 220 -5.92 6.60 15.55
CA TYR A 220 -6.69 5.38 15.31
C TYR A 220 -6.54 4.84 13.88
N ASN A 221 -5.88 5.55 12.97
CA ASN A 221 -5.55 5.09 11.61
C ASN A 221 -4.40 5.94 11.04
N THR A 222 -3.20 5.70 11.55
CA THR A 222 -1.98 6.43 11.18
C THR A 222 -1.33 5.76 9.98
N LEU A 223 -1.44 6.38 8.80
CA LEU A 223 -0.86 5.86 7.55
C LEU A 223 0.67 5.87 7.62
N VAL A 224 1.31 4.70 7.53
CA VAL A 224 2.77 4.55 7.68
C VAL A 224 3.52 5.31 6.59
N GLY A 225 3.08 5.21 5.33
CA GLY A 225 3.69 5.95 4.22
C GLY A 225 3.69 7.46 4.43
N TRP A 226 2.64 8.00 5.06
CA TRP A 226 2.58 9.43 5.40
C TRP A 226 3.57 9.80 6.52
N GLN A 227 3.72 8.95 7.55
CA GLN A 227 4.70 9.18 8.62
C GLN A 227 6.14 9.13 8.10
N GLN A 228 6.43 8.21 7.18
CA GLN A 228 7.73 8.08 6.53
C GLN A 228 8.07 9.32 5.71
N VAL A 229 7.13 9.84 4.91
CA VAL A 229 7.31 11.11 4.17
C VAL A 229 7.52 12.30 5.10
N GLN A 230 6.91 12.29 6.29
CA GLN A 230 7.12 13.31 7.32
C GLN A 230 8.40 13.11 8.14
N HIS A 231 9.20 12.08 7.85
CA HIS A 231 10.41 11.72 8.60
C HIS A 231 10.17 11.58 10.12
N ARG A 232 9.02 11.01 10.50
CA ARG A 232 8.77 10.72 11.92
C ARG A 232 9.51 9.45 12.32
N GLU A 233 10.32 9.56 13.36
CA GLU A 233 11.19 8.48 13.83
C GLU A 233 10.74 7.91 15.19
N THR A 234 9.53 8.25 15.64
CA THR A 234 8.98 7.79 16.92
C THR A 234 7.71 6.98 16.71
N VAL A 235 7.66 5.83 17.40
CA VAL A 235 6.45 5.01 17.51
C VAL A 235 5.69 5.44 18.76
N GLU A 236 4.40 5.74 18.59
CA GLU A 236 3.48 6.19 19.63
C GLU A 236 2.33 5.18 19.78
N ALA A 237 1.43 5.45 20.75
CA ALA A 237 0.23 4.65 20.95
C ALA A 237 -0.80 4.92 19.84
N CYS A 238 -0.62 4.24 18.70
CA CYS A 238 -1.42 4.40 17.48
C CYS A 238 -1.82 3.04 16.89
N ILE A 239 -2.81 3.05 16.01
CA ILE A 239 -3.03 1.99 15.01
C ILE A 239 -2.32 2.43 13.74
N TYR A 240 -1.25 1.73 13.37
CA TYR A 240 -0.47 2.00 12.17
C TYR A 240 -1.02 1.22 10.98
N HIS A 241 -1.28 1.88 9.88
CA HIS A 241 -1.86 1.28 8.67
C HIS A 241 -0.83 1.28 7.54
N TYR A 242 -0.40 0.09 7.14
CA TYR A 242 0.63 -0.19 6.14
C TYR A 242 0.00 -0.29 4.74
N SER A 243 -0.82 0.70 4.38
CA SER A 243 -1.54 0.74 3.11
C SER A 243 -0.57 0.86 1.93
N GLY A 244 -0.83 0.12 0.85
CA GLY A 244 -0.01 0.16 -0.36
C GLY A 244 1.38 -0.46 -0.16
N SER A 245 2.42 0.23 -0.63
CA SER A 245 3.79 -0.31 -0.68
C SER A 245 4.62 -0.06 0.59
N ALA A 246 3.99 -0.08 1.77
CA ALA A 246 4.64 0.30 3.03
C ALA A 246 5.59 -0.77 3.62
N TYR A 247 5.51 -2.02 3.15
CA TYR A 247 6.36 -3.12 3.63
C TYR A 247 7.74 -3.11 2.97
N ASN A 248 8.79 -3.21 3.79
CA ASN A 248 10.18 -3.16 3.37
C ASN A 248 11.09 -3.92 4.37
N PHE A 249 12.38 -4.06 4.07
CA PHE A 249 13.38 -4.67 4.96
C PHE A 249 14.38 -3.66 5.52
N ASN A 250 14.07 -2.37 5.44
CA ASN A 250 14.87 -1.32 6.05
C ASN A 250 14.63 -1.29 7.57
N PHE A 251 15.38 -2.10 8.31
CA PHE A 251 15.32 -2.11 9.77
C PHE A 251 15.89 -0.85 10.44
N ALA A 252 16.38 0.15 9.70
CA ALA A 252 16.61 1.47 10.27
C ALA A 252 15.26 2.16 10.58
N ASP A 253 14.26 1.97 9.73
CA ASP A 253 12.89 2.49 9.91
C ASP A 253 12.20 1.88 11.14
N VAL A 254 11.66 2.74 11.99
CA VAL A 254 10.96 2.35 13.21
C VAL A 254 9.63 1.64 12.94
N TYR A 255 8.97 1.94 11.81
CA TYR A 255 7.72 1.29 11.43
C TYR A 255 7.98 -0.13 10.91
N THR A 256 9.03 -0.32 10.11
CA THR A 256 9.50 -1.67 9.75
C THR A 256 9.85 -2.49 10.99
N LYS A 257 10.62 -1.92 11.94
CA LYS A 257 10.91 -2.59 13.22
C LYS A 257 9.62 -2.95 13.98
N LEU A 258 8.65 -2.04 14.05
CA LEU A 258 7.37 -2.26 14.73
C LEU A 258 6.63 -3.45 14.13
N PHE A 259 6.44 -3.47 12.81
CA PHE A 259 5.80 -4.58 12.11
C PHE A 259 6.50 -5.91 12.41
N PHE A 260 7.83 -5.97 12.27
CA PHE A 260 8.59 -7.19 12.51
C PHE A 260 8.61 -7.62 13.98
N SER A 261 8.53 -6.68 14.93
CA SER A 261 8.36 -7.00 16.35
C SER A 261 7.08 -7.81 16.59
N TYR A 262 6.00 -7.41 15.90
CA TYR A 262 4.82 -8.18 15.50
C TYR A 262 5.14 -9.58 14.97
N PHE A 263 5.55 -9.57 13.71
CA PHE A 263 5.49 -10.70 12.81
C PHE A 263 6.27 -11.92 13.32
N VAL A 264 7.42 -11.72 13.95
CA VAL A 264 8.29 -12.81 14.45
C VAL A 264 7.66 -13.68 15.54
N LYS A 265 6.61 -13.18 16.20
CA LYS A 265 5.85 -13.91 17.22
C LYS A 265 4.65 -14.66 16.63
N THR A 266 4.36 -14.49 15.35
CA THR A 266 3.20 -15.11 14.70
C THR A 266 3.50 -16.55 14.24
N PRO A 267 2.48 -17.41 14.08
CA PRO A 267 2.65 -18.74 13.48
C PRO A 267 3.16 -18.77 12.03
N TRP A 268 3.25 -17.62 11.35
CA TRP A 268 3.76 -17.51 9.98
C TRP A 268 5.27 -17.31 9.94
N TYR A 269 5.88 -16.88 11.04
CA TYR A 269 7.34 -16.83 11.17
C TYR A 269 7.86 -18.21 11.58
N ASP A 270 7.97 -19.10 10.59
CA ASP A 270 8.43 -20.48 10.74
C ASP A 270 9.76 -20.73 9.99
N LEU A 271 10.28 -21.95 10.10
CA LEU A 271 11.53 -22.35 9.44
C LEU A 271 11.41 -22.24 7.91
N ASP A 272 10.23 -22.44 7.35
CA ASP A 272 10.01 -22.34 5.91
C ASP A 272 10.03 -20.89 5.43
N PHE A 273 9.45 -19.96 6.19
CA PHE A 273 9.60 -18.53 5.95
C PHE A 273 11.07 -18.12 6.01
N LEU A 274 11.80 -18.52 7.05
CA LEU A 274 13.23 -18.24 7.18
C LEU A 274 14.04 -18.80 6.01
N ARG A 275 13.75 -20.03 5.58
CA ARG A 275 14.40 -20.64 4.43
C ARG A 275 14.12 -19.86 3.15
N ARG A 276 12.88 -19.41 2.91
CA ARG A 276 12.54 -18.56 1.76
C ARG A 276 13.27 -17.23 1.83
N LEU A 277 13.24 -16.55 2.98
CA LEU A 277 13.93 -15.29 3.21
C LEU A 277 15.43 -15.41 2.91
N CYS A 278 16.08 -16.44 3.44
CA CYS A 278 17.51 -16.74 3.20
C CYS A 278 17.82 -17.14 1.76
N SER A 279 16.83 -17.57 0.96
CA SER A 279 17.01 -17.88 -0.45
C SER A 279 16.80 -16.66 -1.36
N VAL A 280 15.87 -15.77 -0.99
CA VAL A 280 15.51 -14.60 -1.79
C VAL A 280 16.49 -13.46 -1.59
N ILE A 281 16.94 -13.19 -0.36
CA ILE A 281 17.88 -12.09 -0.09
C ILE A 281 19.18 -12.23 -0.91
N PRO A 282 19.87 -13.40 -0.91
CA PRO A 282 21.05 -13.58 -1.74
C PRO A 282 20.73 -13.52 -3.23
N ALA A 283 19.62 -14.10 -3.70
CA ALA A 283 19.25 -14.04 -5.11
C ALA A 283 18.98 -12.61 -5.59
N VAL A 284 18.37 -11.77 -4.75
CA VAL A 284 18.19 -10.34 -5.01
C VAL A 284 19.55 -9.64 -5.04
N HIS A 285 20.44 -9.96 -4.10
CA HIS A 285 21.79 -9.39 -4.08
C HIS A 285 22.66 -9.83 -5.29
N ASP A 286 22.57 -11.08 -5.69
CA ASP A 286 23.26 -11.64 -6.86
C ASP A 286 22.69 -11.05 -8.15
N GLY A 287 21.37 -10.94 -8.26
CA GLY A 287 20.70 -10.24 -9.36
C GLY A 287 21.14 -8.78 -9.47
N ARG A 288 21.26 -8.07 -8.35
CA ARG A 288 21.83 -6.70 -8.29
C ARG A 288 23.27 -6.68 -8.78
N THR A 289 24.09 -7.62 -8.31
CA THR A 289 25.51 -7.71 -8.71
C THR A 289 25.65 -7.98 -10.21
N LEU A 290 24.80 -8.85 -10.77
CA LEU A 290 24.78 -9.16 -12.19
C LEU A 290 24.28 -7.97 -13.03
N LEU A 291 23.21 -7.30 -12.59
CA LEU A 291 22.73 -6.07 -13.22
C LEU A 291 23.84 -5.02 -13.23
N LEU A 292 24.45 -4.74 -12.07
CA LEU A 292 25.57 -3.81 -11.96
C LEU A 292 26.73 -4.17 -12.89
N ARG A 293 27.14 -5.44 -12.93
CA ARG A 293 28.18 -5.90 -13.85
C ARG A 293 27.80 -5.65 -15.31
N SER A 294 26.58 -5.98 -15.70
CA SER A 294 26.05 -5.72 -17.05
C SER A 294 26.04 -4.21 -17.36
N ARG A 295 25.60 -3.39 -16.40
CA ARG A 295 25.57 -1.92 -16.51
C ARG A 295 26.96 -1.32 -16.61
N TYR A 296 27.94 -1.76 -15.82
CA TYR A 296 29.33 -1.28 -15.94
C TYR A 296 30.02 -1.79 -17.21
N GLN A 297 29.72 -3.01 -17.66
CA GLN A 297 30.18 -3.52 -18.97
C GLN A 297 29.65 -2.67 -20.12
N LEU A 298 28.44 -2.14 -20.01
CA LEU A 298 27.88 -1.21 -20.99
C LEU A 298 28.76 0.05 -21.14
N LEU A 299 29.33 0.54 -20.03
CA LEU A 299 30.16 1.75 -20.00
C LEU A 299 31.60 1.47 -20.44
N GLU A 300 32.03 0.21 -20.46
CA GLU A 300 33.41 -0.15 -20.75
C GLU A 300 33.81 0.26 -22.18
N GLY A 301 34.88 1.05 -22.29
CA GLY A 301 35.41 1.54 -23.56
C GLY A 301 34.58 2.62 -24.25
N ARG A 302 33.53 3.16 -23.59
CA ARG A 302 32.69 4.24 -24.11
C ARG A 302 32.68 5.45 -23.20
N ARG A 303 32.53 6.64 -23.81
CA ARG A 303 32.38 7.90 -23.06
C ARG A 303 30.96 8.05 -22.55
N LYS A 304 30.77 8.76 -21.45
CA LYS A 304 29.47 8.97 -20.83
C LYS A 304 28.93 10.35 -21.20
N ILE A 305 27.62 10.42 -21.45
CA ILE A 305 26.86 11.67 -21.49
C ILE A 305 25.75 11.54 -20.46
N ALA A 306 25.81 12.32 -19.40
CA ALA A 306 24.76 12.33 -18.39
C ALA A 306 23.70 13.38 -18.71
N VAL A 307 22.44 13.05 -18.49
CA VAL A 307 21.29 13.95 -18.68
C VAL A 307 20.46 13.94 -17.41
N GLY A 308 20.27 15.12 -16.78
CA GLY A 308 19.53 15.23 -15.53
C GLY A 308 19.26 16.67 -15.12
N ALA A 309 18.64 16.87 -13.95
CA ALA A 309 18.35 18.20 -13.41
C ALA A 309 19.64 18.90 -12.92
N ALA A 310 19.73 20.22 -13.11
CA ALA A 310 20.92 21.01 -12.75
C ALA A 310 21.33 20.85 -11.28
N GLU A 311 20.36 20.73 -10.38
CA GLU A 311 20.58 20.53 -8.94
C GLU A 311 21.28 19.20 -8.59
N HIS A 312 21.24 18.21 -9.47
CA HIS A 312 21.86 16.89 -9.26
C HIS A 312 23.21 16.72 -9.99
N GLU A 313 23.69 17.73 -10.74
CA GLU A 313 24.91 17.59 -11.57
C GLU A 313 26.15 17.20 -10.75
N ALA A 314 26.39 17.87 -9.62
CA ALA A 314 27.56 17.63 -8.79
C ALA A 314 27.58 16.19 -8.24
N GLN A 315 26.45 15.73 -7.71
CA GLN A 315 26.29 14.37 -7.17
C GLN A 315 26.47 13.32 -8.28
N ILE A 316 25.87 13.52 -9.45
CA ILE A 316 25.97 12.57 -10.56
C ILE A 316 27.39 12.49 -11.11
N ARG A 317 28.09 13.62 -11.25
CA ARG A 317 29.50 13.64 -11.68
C ARG A 317 30.39 12.85 -10.74
N GLU A 318 30.17 12.99 -9.44
CA GLU A 318 30.89 12.25 -8.40
C GLU A 318 30.58 10.74 -8.47
N VAL A 319 29.30 10.35 -8.40
CA VAL A 319 28.90 8.94 -8.37
C VAL A 319 29.29 8.20 -9.66
N MET A 320 29.10 8.84 -10.81
CA MET A 320 29.44 8.24 -12.10
C MET A 320 30.91 8.41 -12.50
N GLN A 321 31.71 9.11 -11.68
CA GLN A 321 33.10 9.47 -12.00
C GLN A 321 33.23 10.00 -13.44
N LEU A 322 32.44 11.01 -13.78
CA LEU A 322 32.48 11.61 -15.12
C LEU A 322 33.81 12.34 -15.31
N ALA A 323 34.51 12.06 -16.41
CA ALA A 323 35.73 12.76 -16.78
C ALA A 323 35.43 14.22 -17.16
N ASP A 324 36.45 15.08 -17.14
CA ASP A 324 36.28 16.50 -17.46
C ASP A 324 35.77 16.73 -18.90
N GLU A 325 36.15 15.84 -19.83
CA GLU A 325 35.67 15.83 -21.21
C GLU A 325 34.26 15.24 -21.41
N GLU A 326 33.69 14.60 -20.39
CA GLU A 326 32.37 13.99 -20.45
C GLU A 326 31.27 15.01 -20.09
N SER A 327 30.24 15.04 -20.94
CA SER A 327 29.22 16.09 -20.88
C SER A 327 28.11 15.75 -19.89
N TYR A 328 27.65 16.78 -19.18
CA TYR A 328 26.41 16.75 -18.41
C TYR A 328 25.42 17.72 -19.06
N LEU A 329 24.26 17.24 -19.46
CA LEU A 329 23.22 18.02 -20.11
C LEU A 329 22.06 18.23 -19.14
N VAL A 330 21.74 19.49 -18.90
CA VAL A 330 20.64 19.87 -18.01
C VAL A 330 19.30 19.70 -18.70
N PHE A 331 18.40 18.92 -18.09
CA PHE A 331 17.01 18.79 -18.50
C PHE A 331 16.09 19.54 -17.53
N VAL A 332 15.06 20.21 -18.06
CA VAL A 332 14.03 20.90 -17.28
C VAL A 332 12.66 20.28 -17.59
N PRO A 333 12.02 19.59 -16.62
CA PRO A 333 10.71 18.97 -16.82
C PRO A 333 9.65 19.98 -17.30
N GLY A 334 8.79 19.56 -18.24
CA GLY A 334 7.66 20.37 -18.73
C GLY A 334 7.98 21.44 -19.77
N LYS A 335 9.25 21.70 -20.09
CA LYS A 335 9.65 22.43 -21.31
C LYS A 335 9.84 21.41 -22.42
N ARG A 336 9.16 21.59 -23.58
CA ARG A 336 9.35 20.74 -24.77
C ARG A 336 10.84 20.50 -25.00
N GLN A 337 11.20 19.29 -25.43
CA GLN A 337 12.52 18.75 -25.85
C GLN A 337 13.51 19.70 -26.56
N GLN A 338 13.12 20.92 -26.91
CA GLN A 338 13.85 21.95 -27.63
C GLN A 338 15.17 22.41 -27.01
N ALA A 339 15.48 22.06 -25.75
CA ALA A 339 16.75 22.40 -25.11
C ALA A 339 17.85 21.34 -25.30
N ILE A 340 17.50 20.10 -25.67
CA ILE A 340 18.46 19.00 -25.82
C ILE A 340 18.45 18.53 -27.28
N ASP A 341 19.62 18.56 -27.93
CA ASP A 341 19.78 18.04 -29.30
C ASP A 341 19.75 16.50 -29.31
N LEU A 342 18.54 15.94 -29.32
CA LEU A 342 18.30 14.49 -29.34
C LEU A 342 18.89 13.82 -30.60
N ALA A 343 18.87 14.51 -31.74
CA ALA A 343 19.46 14.00 -32.98
C ALA A 343 20.99 13.95 -32.88
N GLY A 344 21.60 14.98 -32.30
CA GLY A 344 23.04 15.01 -31.97
C GLY A 344 23.44 13.90 -31.00
N LEU A 345 22.69 13.73 -29.90
CA LEU A 345 22.88 12.64 -28.94
C LEU A 345 22.80 11.26 -29.62
N ALA A 346 21.76 11.04 -30.41
CA ALA A 346 21.60 9.80 -31.16
C ALA A 346 22.74 9.57 -32.17
N GLY A 347 23.34 10.64 -32.71
CA GLY A 347 24.52 10.57 -33.58
C GLY A 347 25.80 10.13 -32.86
N MET A 348 25.89 10.37 -31.55
CA MET A 348 27.07 10.04 -30.71
C MET A 348 27.05 8.61 -30.15
N ARG A 349 25.96 7.86 -30.33
CA ARG A 349 25.72 6.51 -29.77
C ARG A 349 26.79 5.45 -30.04
N ARG A 350 27.65 5.65 -31.04
CA ARG A 350 28.74 4.71 -31.36
C ARG A 350 29.85 4.73 -30.33
N ASP A 351 30.19 5.92 -29.84
CA ASP A 351 31.33 6.15 -28.94
C ASP A 351 30.88 6.54 -27.53
N HIS A 352 29.60 6.88 -27.36
CA HIS A 352 29.03 7.32 -26.09
C HIS A 352 27.87 6.44 -25.61
N VAL A 353 27.71 6.36 -24.30
CA VAL A 353 26.50 5.88 -23.62
C VAL A 353 25.80 7.06 -22.99
N ILE A 354 24.49 7.18 -23.24
CA ILE A 354 23.66 8.23 -22.66
C ILE A 354 23.05 7.72 -21.35
N LEU A 355 23.31 8.43 -20.25
CA LEU A 355 22.80 8.12 -18.91
C LEU A 355 21.67 9.11 -18.57
N LEU A 356 20.45 8.60 -18.43
CA LEU A 356 19.26 9.42 -18.19
C LEU A 356 18.81 9.31 -16.73
N PHE A 357 18.80 10.40 -15.96
CA PHE A 357 18.45 10.36 -14.54
C PHE A 357 16.97 10.70 -14.28
N ASP A 358 16.27 9.72 -13.66
CA ASP A 358 14.89 9.62 -13.14
C ASP A 358 13.82 10.61 -13.63
N GLY A 359 14.00 11.92 -13.42
CA GLY A 359 13.01 12.95 -13.78
C GLY A 359 12.75 13.13 -15.27
N SER A 360 13.43 12.39 -16.14
CA SER A 360 13.33 12.51 -17.60
C SER A 360 13.38 11.17 -18.34
N TYR A 361 13.34 10.03 -17.63
CA TYR A 361 13.60 8.73 -18.26
C TYR A 361 12.55 8.38 -19.32
N ALA A 362 11.28 8.30 -18.94
CA ALA A 362 10.20 7.88 -19.84
C ALA A 362 10.09 8.81 -21.07
N ASP A 363 10.11 10.13 -20.86
CA ASP A 363 9.97 11.12 -21.93
C ASP A 363 11.15 11.11 -22.93
N LEU A 364 12.38 10.89 -22.45
CA LEU A 364 13.58 10.87 -23.29
C LEU A 364 13.83 9.50 -23.93
N ALA A 365 13.50 8.41 -23.23
CA ALA A 365 13.68 7.05 -23.73
C ALA A 365 12.88 6.83 -25.03
N ASP A 366 11.57 7.14 -25.02
CA ASP A 366 10.71 7.03 -26.20
C ASP A 366 11.25 7.84 -27.38
N SER A 367 11.79 9.03 -27.08
CA SER A 367 12.32 9.94 -28.09
C SER A 367 13.63 9.44 -28.69
N LEU A 368 14.56 8.94 -27.86
CA LEU A 368 15.81 8.35 -28.33
C LEU A 368 15.59 7.10 -29.17
N VAL A 369 14.59 6.28 -28.82
CA VAL A 369 14.16 5.13 -29.61
C VAL A 369 13.65 5.55 -30.98
N GLN A 370 12.86 6.63 -31.07
CA GLN A 370 12.43 7.19 -32.36
C GLN A 370 13.59 7.67 -33.24
N TYR A 371 14.71 8.12 -32.63
CA TYR A 371 15.96 8.46 -33.34
C TYR A 371 16.89 7.24 -33.57
N GLY A 372 16.42 6.03 -33.30
CA GLY A 372 17.12 4.78 -33.60
C GLY A 372 18.17 4.37 -32.57
N CYS A 373 18.13 4.94 -31.36
CA CYS A 373 18.89 4.42 -30.22
C CYS A 373 18.19 3.20 -29.62
N ARG A 374 18.96 2.30 -29.02
CA ARG A 374 18.46 1.13 -28.31
C ARG A 374 18.69 1.30 -26.82
N GLU A 375 17.63 1.10 -26.04
CA GLU A 375 17.71 0.99 -24.59
C GLU A 375 18.63 -0.18 -24.21
N ASP A 376 19.35 -0.04 -23.09
CA ASP A 376 20.36 -0.99 -22.60
C ASP A 376 21.55 -1.23 -23.55
N VAL A 377 21.69 -0.41 -24.60
CA VAL A 377 22.84 -0.45 -25.52
C VAL A 377 23.42 0.95 -25.71
N ASP A 378 22.60 1.88 -26.16
CA ASP A 378 22.99 3.25 -26.51
C ASP A 378 22.64 4.24 -25.40
N PHE A 379 21.59 3.95 -24.62
CA PHE A 379 21.19 4.70 -23.44
C PHE A 379 20.66 3.78 -22.33
N VAL A 380 20.67 4.25 -21.09
CA VAL A 380 20.19 3.51 -19.92
C VAL A 380 19.69 4.44 -18.82
N ASN A 381 18.85 3.93 -17.91
CA ASN A 381 18.43 4.66 -16.72
C ASN A 381 19.62 4.87 -15.77
N GLY A 382 20.09 6.11 -15.69
CA GLY A 382 21.18 6.54 -14.81
C GLY A 382 20.82 6.42 -13.32
N ALA A 383 19.54 6.50 -12.96
CA ALA A 383 19.09 6.39 -11.57
C ALA A 383 19.34 4.99 -10.97
N GLU A 384 19.44 3.96 -11.81
CA GLU A 384 19.85 2.61 -11.38
C GLU A 384 21.25 2.61 -10.76
N PHE A 385 22.14 3.52 -11.17
CA PHE A 385 23.49 3.61 -10.59
C PHE A 385 23.50 4.34 -9.25
N LEU A 386 22.59 5.32 -9.03
CA LEU A 386 22.51 6.11 -7.80
C LEU A 386 21.87 5.33 -6.65
N THR A 387 20.71 4.70 -6.92
CA THR A 387 20.00 3.85 -5.95
C THR A 387 20.88 2.73 -5.40
N LEU A 388 21.90 2.31 -6.14
CA LEU A 388 22.82 1.24 -5.77
C LEU A 388 24.05 1.71 -4.98
N ALA A 389 24.42 3.00 -5.04
CA ALA A 389 25.55 3.56 -4.29
C ALA A 389 25.19 3.92 -2.83
N GLU A 390 23.94 4.28 -2.58
CA GLU A 390 23.47 4.72 -1.24
C GLU A 390 22.92 3.58 -0.37
N GLY A 391 23.05 2.32 -0.81
CA GLY A 391 22.46 1.18 -0.12
C GLY A 391 20.92 1.14 -0.19
N CYS A 392 20.32 1.89 -1.12
CA CYS A 392 18.88 1.91 -1.31
C CYS A 392 18.41 0.52 -1.79
N PRO A 393 17.31 -0.03 -1.23
CA PRO A 393 16.79 -1.30 -1.68
C PRO A 393 16.24 -1.27 -3.11
N PRO A 394 16.10 -2.42 -3.79
CA PRO A 394 15.47 -2.46 -5.10
C PRO A 394 14.04 -1.91 -5.02
N HIS A 395 13.55 -1.40 -6.15
CA HIS A 395 12.19 -0.88 -6.37
C HIS A 395 11.03 -1.85 -6.05
N ASP A 396 11.28 -2.99 -5.39
CA ASP A 396 10.20 -3.90 -5.01
C ASP A 396 10.47 -4.78 -3.77
N GLU A 397 11.03 -4.20 -2.69
CA GLU A 397 11.08 -4.89 -1.38
C GLU A 397 9.68 -5.32 -0.90
N HIS A 398 8.66 -4.54 -1.27
CA HIS A 398 7.28 -4.87 -1.03
C HIS A 398 6.90 -6.20 -1.71
N ALA A 399 7.09 -6.37 -3.02
CA ALA A 399 6.75 -7.64 -3.66
C ALA A 399 7.59 -8.80 -3.16
N ILE A 400 8.88 -8.57 -2.83
CA ILE A 400 9.71 -9.59 -2.19
C ILE A 400 9.04 -10.05 -0.88
N PHE A 401 8.71 -9.10 0.00
CA PHE A 401 8.02 -9.42 1.25
C PHE A 401 6.68 -10.13 1.03
N MET A 402 5.92 -9.71 0.02
CA MET A 402 4.66 -10.35 -0.33
C MET A 402 4.87 -11.80 -0.77
N GLN A 403 5.94 -12.13 -1.50
CA GLN A 403 6.23 -13.48 -2.00
C GLN A 403 6.81 -14.46 -0.96
N LEU A 404 7.30 -13.97 0.18
CA LEU A 404 7.81 -14.80 1.28
C LEU A 404 6.68 -15.40 2.12
#